data_AF-A0AAJ2H5D7-F1
#
_entry.id   AF-A0AAJ2H5D7-F1
#
_cell.length_a   1.000
_cell.length_b   1.000
_cell.length_c   1.000
_cell.angle_alpha   90.00
_cell.angle_beta   90.00
_cell.angle_gamma   90.00
#
_symmetry.space_group_name_H-M   'P 1'
#
loop_
_entity.id
_entity.type
_entity.pdbx_description
1 polymer ?
#
loop_
_entity_poly.entity_id
_entity_poly.type
_entity_poly.pdbx_seq_one_letter_code
_entity_poly.pdbx_strand_id
1 'polypeptide(L)' 'MDDPRLIPNADWQTQQRGSNDQEYQIYVANAEALGWQVKTYDEWLKS' A
#
# COMPACT_ATOMS: atom_id res chain seq x y z
N MET A 1 18.00 27.20 14.14
CA MET A 1 17.04 27.44 15.24
C MET A 1 15.73 26.84 14.75
N ASP A 2 15.51 25.58 15.08
CA ASP A 2 14.34 24.82 14.65
C ASP A 2 13.09 25.37 15.37
N ASP A 3 12.07 25.78 14.60
CA ASP A 3 10.82 26.32 15.14
C ASP A 3 9.99 25.17 15.72
N PRO A 4 9.67 25.17 17.03
CA PRO A 4 8.93 24.08 17.69
C PRO A 4 7.47 23.97 17.22
N ARG A 5 7.00 24.84 16.31
CA ARG A 5 5.68 24.74 15.67
C ARG A 5 5.69 23.91 14.39
N LEU A 6 6.87 23.56 13.87
CA LEU A 6 7.06 22.72 12.69
C LEU A 6 7.33 21.25 13.07
N ILE A 7 6.84 20.80 14.23
CA ILE A 7 6.97 19.39 14.63
C ILE A 7 5.78 18.64 14.01
N PRO A 8 6.00 17.75 13.03
CA PRO A 8 5.11 16.62 12.75
C PRO A 8 4.41 16.09 14.01
N ASN A 9 3.12 16.33 14.19
CA ASN A 9 2.39 15.66 15.28
C ASN A 9 2.29 14.18 14.89
N ALA A 10 2.93 13.24 15.59
CA ALA A 10 2.93 11.81 15.23
C ALA A 10 1.54 11.22 14.87
N ASP A 11 0.45 11.80 15.38
CA ASP A 11 -0.94 11.38 15.12
C ASP A 11 -1.52 11.90 13.78
N TRP A 12 -0.83 12.84 13.10
CA TRP A 12 -1.16 13.30 11.75
C TRP A 12 -0.92 12.25 10.66
N GLN A 13 -0.36 11.10 11.05
CA GLN A 13 0.00 10.03 10.15
C GLN A 13 -1.28 9.25 9.83
N THR A 14 -2.08 9.78 8.92
CA THR A 14 -3.19 9.04 8.30
C THR A 14 -2.66 7.71 7.81
N GLN A 15 -3.23 6.60 8.32
CA GLN A 15 -2.89 5.24 7.91
C GLN A 15 -2.99 5.15 6.38
N GLN A 16 -1.84 5.18 5.71
CA GLN A 16 -1.79 5.63 4.32
C GLN A 16 -2.15 4.52 3.31
N ARG A 17 -2.34 3.27 3.73
CA ARG A 17 -2.78 2.16 2.88
C ARG A 17 -3.57 1.15 3.69
N GLY A 18 -4.48 0.46 3.01
CA GLY A 18 -5.06 -0.79 3.50
C GLY A 18 -3.97 -1.83 3.79
N SER A 19 -4.32 -2.95 4.41
CA SER A 19 -3.32 -4.02 4.58
C SER A 19 -2.82 -4.48 3.21
N ASN A 20 -1.56 -4.91 3.12
CA ASN A 20 -1.01 -5.45 1.88
C ASN A 20 -1.88 -6.60 1.31
N ASP A 21 -2.54 -7.36 2.18
CA ASP A 21 -3.51 -8.39 1.79
C ASP A 21 -4.72 -7.82 1.04
N GLN A 22 -5.26 -6.67 1.48
CA GLN A 22 -6.36 -5.99 0.79
C GLN A 22 -5.91 -5.50 -0.59
N GLU A 23 -4.70 -4.94 -0.69
CA GLU A 23 -4.14 -4.49 -1.96
C GLU A 23 -3.86 -5.66 -2.92
N TYR A 24 -3.38 -6.79 -2.39
CA TYR A 24 -3.15 -7.99 -3.18
C TYR A 24 -4.45 -8.59 -3.73
N GLN A 25 -5.54 -8.60 -2.94
CA GLN A 25 -6.84 -9.06 -3.43
C GLN A 25 -7.36 -8.20 -4.59
N ILE A 26 -7.18 -6.87 -4.50
CA ILE A 26 -7.54 -5.95 -5.59
C ILE A 26 -6.68 -6.23 -6.82
N TYR A 27 -5.38 -6.48 -6.64
CA TYR A 27 -4.49 -6.88 -7.73
C TYR A 27 -4.97 -8.17 -8.42
N VAL A 28 -5.25 -9.22 -7.64
CA VAL A 28 -5.72 -10.52 -8.15
C VAL A 28 -7.01 -10.35 -8.96
N ALA A 29 -8.00 -9.66 -8.40
CA ALA A 29 -9.28 -9.44 -9.07
C ALA A 29 -9.13 -8.70 -10.42
N ASN A 30 -8.25 -7.69 -10.47
CA ASN A 30 -7.97 -6.97 -11.71
C ASN A 30 -7.16 -7.81 -12.71
N ALA A 31 -6.16 -8.54 -12.24
CA ALA A 31 -5.36 -9.42 -13.08
C ALA A 31 -6.22 -10.52 -13.72
N GLU A 32 -7.12 -11.14 -12.96
CA GLU A 32 -8.08 -12.12 -13.47
C GLU A 32 -9.06 -11.49 -14.48
N ALA A 33 -9.62 -10.31 -14.17
CA ALA A 33 -10.53 -9.62 -15.08
C ALA A 33 -9.87 -9.23 -16.42
N LEU A 34 -8.58 -8.93 -16.40
CA LEU A 34 -7.79 -8.57 -17.58
C LEU A 34 -7.17 -9.79 -18.28
N GLY A 35 -7.30 -10.98 -17.70
CA GLY A 35 -6.68 -12.22 -18.22
C GLY A 35 -5.16 -12.25 -18.10
N TRP A 36 -4.60 -11.50 -17.14
CA TRP A 36 -3.16 -11.50 -16.85
C TRP A 36 -2.79 -12.68 -15.97
N GLN A 37 -1.55 -13.14 -16.11
CA GLN A 37 -1.00 -14.13 -15.18
C GLN A 37 -0.88 -13.50 -13.79
N VAL A 38 -1.59 -14.09 -12.82
CA VAL A 38 -1.53 -13.67 -11.42
C VAL A 38 -0.16 -14.04 -10.84
N LYS A 39 0.53 -13.04 -10.30
CA LYS A 39 1.79 -13.20 -9.55
C LYS A 39 1.48 -13.70 -8.14
N THR A 40 2.40 -14.45 -7.54
CA THR A 40 2.30 -14.77 -6.10
C THR A 40 2.45 -13.51 -5.25
N TYR A 41 2.02 -13.57 -3.99
CA TYR A 41 2.08 -12.44 -3.07
C TYR A 41 3.50 -11.87 -2.93
N ASP A 42 4.50 -12.74 -2.78
CA ASP A 42 5.90 -12.31 -2.64
C ASP A 42 6.47 -11.70 -3.93
N GLU A 43 6.07 -12.20 -5.09
CA GLU A 43 6.47 -11.62 -6.39
C GLU A 43 5.82 -10.27 -6.63
N TRP A 44 4.57 -10.11 -6.23
CA TRP A 44 3.85 -8.85 -6.30
C TRP A 44 4.45 -7.81 -5.33
N LEU A 45 4.80 -8.22 -4.11
CA LEU A 45 5.42 -7.35 -3.10
C LEU A 45 6.80 -6.81 -3.51
N LYS A 46 7.50 -7.51 -4.40
CA LYS A 46 8.83 -7.13 -4.93
C LYS A 46 8.78 -6.33 -6.24
N SER A 47 7.58 -6.06 -6.77
CA SER A 47 7.38 -5.53 -8.13
C SER A 47 7.23 -4.01 -8.20
#